data_AF-A0A7K4IKL4-F1
#
_entry.id   AF-A0A7K4IKL4-F1
#
_cell.length_a   1.000
_cell.length_b   1.000
_cell.length_c   1.000
_cell.angle_alpha   90.00
_cell.angle_beta   90.00
_cell.angle_gamma   90.00
#
_symmetry.space_group_name_H-M   'P 1'
#
loop_
_entity.id
_entity.type
_entity.pdbx_description
1 polymer ?
#
loop_
_entity_poly.entity_id
_entity_poly.type
_entity_poly.pdbx_seq_one_letter_code
_entity_poly.pdbx_strand_id
1 'polypeptide(L)'
;MTSTSFERFFLSLKYCLDLPKVYDRWPDFQASFDPGEYIFINIRGEKALLLNCGECDGPSDVSHPDCEKCVSHRTKLAESEIRSDPTMWHHLILARIYTKSTN
;
A
#
# COMPACT_ATOMS: atom_id res chain seq x y z
N MET A 1 -33.25 4.37 -6.13
CA MET A 1 -32.14 4.77 -5.22
C MET A 1 -31.38 5.89 -5.91
N THR A 2 -31.14 7.01 -5.23
CA THR A 2 -30.34 8.13 -5.74
C THR A 2 -28.88 7.73 -5.80
N SER A 3 -28.39 7.41 -7.00
CA SER A 3 -27.00 7.02 -7.20
C SER A 3 -26.05 8.20 -6.99
N THR A 4 -24.98 7.98 -6.21
CA THR A 4 -23.98 9.00 -5.91
C THR A 4 -23.21 9.42 -7.17
N SER A 5 -22.60 10.61 -7.16
CA SER A 5 -21.72 11.04 -8.27
C SER A 5 -20.61 10.03 -8.57
N PHE A 6 -20.11 9.38 -7.52
CA PHE A 6 -19.09 8.34 -7.60
C PHE A 6 -19.60 7.07 -8.32
N GLU A 7 -20.78 6.57 -7.93
CA GLU A 7 -21.39 5.39 -8.58
C GLU A 7 -21.68 5.64 -10.07
N ARG A 8 -22.14 6.85 -10.42
CA ARG A 8 -22.36 7.24 -11.82
C ARG A 8 -21.06 7.26 -12.62
N PHE A 9 -20.00 7.81 -12.04
CA PHE A 9 -18.68 7.81 -12.66
C PHE A 9 -18.19 6.37 -12.91
N PHE A 10 -18.35 5.49 -11.92
CA PHE A 10 -17.94 4.10 -12.03
C PHE A 10 -18.73 3.32 -13.09
N LEU A 11 -20.05 3.53 -13.17
CA LEU A 11 -20.88 2.96 -14.24
C LEU A 11 -20.41 3.40 -15.63
N SER A 12 -20.10 4.68 -15.80
CA SER A 12 -19.54 5.20 -17.06
C SER A 12 -18.18 4.57 -17.38
N LEU A 13 -17.32 4.37 -16.38
CA LEU A 13 -16.02 3.73 -16.56
C LEU A 13 -16.17 2.28 -17.05
N LYS A 14 -17.08 1.49 -16.45
CA LYS A 14 -17.37 0.12 -16.92
C LYS A 14 -17.86 0.09 -18.36
N TYR A 15 -18.70 1.04 -18.73
CA TYR A 15 -19.21 1.16 -20.09
C TYR A 15 -18.06 1.47 -21.07
N CYS A 16 -17.19 2.43 -20.74
CA CYS A 16 -16.04 2.79 -21.58
C CYS A 16 -15.02 1.65 -21.75
N LEU A 17 -14.88 0.79 -20.74
CA LEU A 17 -13.92 -0.33 -20.74
C LEU A 17 -14.51 -1.66 -21.25
N ASP A 18 -15.79 -1.67 -21.66
CA ASP A 18 -16.53 -2.88 -22.07
C ASP A 18 -16.55 -3.99 -20.99
N LEU A 19 -16.65 -3.58 -19.73
CA LEU A 19 -16.68 -4.46 -18.54
C LEU A 19 -17.97 -4.27 -17.71
N PRO A 20 -19.18 -4.34 -18.31
CA PRO A 20 -20.42 -3.99 -17.63
C PRO A 20 -20.79 -4.94 -16.48
N LYS A 21 -20.26 -6.17 -16.48
CA LYS A 21 -20.55 -7.24 -15.51
C LYS A 21 -19.50 -7.38 -14.41
N VAL A 22 -18.42 -6.59 -14.45
CA VAL A 22 -17.40 -6.66 -13.41
C VAL A 22 -17.84 -5.79 -12.24
N TYR A 23 -17.74 -6.33 -11.02
CA TYR A 23 -17.99 -5.67 -9.75
C TYR A 23 -19.45 -5.24 -9.50
N ASP A 24 -20.25 -6.01 -8.75
CA ASP A 24 -21.68 -5.72 -8.56
C ASP A 24 -21.93 -4.40 -7.79
N ARG A 25 -21.03 -4.08 -6.85
CA ARG A 25 -21.03 -2.82 -6.10
C ARG A 25 -19.60 -2.41 -5.85
N TRP A 26 -19.19 -1.24 -6.35
CA TRP A 26 -17.87 -0.73 -6.00
C TRP A 26 -17.87 -0.17 -4.57
N PRO A 27 -16.83 -0.43 -3.77
CA PRO A 27 -15.77 -1.43 -3.97
C PRO A 27 -16.17 -2.81 -3.41
N ASP A 28 -16.06 -3.87 -4.22
CA ASP A 28 -16.24 -5.28 -3.84
C ASP A 28 -14.97 -6.12 -4.07
N PHE A 29 -13.85 -5.48 -4.40
CA PHE A 29 -12.55 -6.14 -4.38
C PHE A 29 -12.14 -6.42 -2.92
N GLN A 30 -11.62 -7.63 -2.69
CA GLN A 30 -10.98 -7.97 -1.43
C GLN A 30 -9.70 -7.13 -1.29
N ALA A 31 -9.49 -6.49 -0.14
CA ALA A 31 -8.24 -5.79 0.12
C ALA A 31 -7.07 -6.79 0.01
N SER A 32 -6.25 -6.62 -1.02
CA SER A 32 -5.04 -7.41 -1.23
C SER A 32 -3.85 -6.62 -0.71
N PHE A 33 -3.05 -7.24 0.14
CA PHE A 33 -1.75 -6.68 0.51
C PHE A 33 -0.87 -6.61 -0.74
N ASP A 34 -0.49 -5.40 -1.16
CA ASP A 34 0.50 -5.19 -2.22
C ASP A 34 1.89 -5.02 -1.56
N PRO A 35 2.86 -5.91 -1.84
CA PRO A 35 4.24 -5.74 -1.39
C PRO A 35 4.90 -4.43 -1.85
N GLY A 36 4.37 -3.79 -2.89
CA GLY A 36 4.74 -2.45 -3.35
C GLY A 36 4.14 -1.31 -2.52
N GLU A 37 3.23 -1.57 -1.58
CA GLU A 37 2.70 -0.53 -0.70
C GLU A 37 3.75 -0.10 0.33
N TYR A 38 4.26 1.12 0.15
CA TYR A 38 5.05 1.83 1.13
C TYR A 38 4.58 3.28 1.19
N ILE A 39 4.88 3.95 2.30
CA ILE A 39 4.43 5.32 2.53
C ILE A 39 5.63 6.16 2.96
N PHE A 40 5.83 7.30 2.32
CA PHE A 40 6.72 8.34 2.83
C PHE A 40 5.99 9.14 3.89
N ILE A 41 6.55 9.17 5.09
CA ILE A 41 5.98 9.89 6.22
C ILE A 41 6.98 10.89 6.77
N ASN A 42 6.46 11.95 7.37
CA ASN A 42 7.24 12.90 8.15
C ASN A 42 6.89 12.74 9.63
N ILE A 43 7.89 12.40 10.45
CA ILE A 43 7.75 12.30 11.90
C ILE A 43 8.57 13.42 12.52
N ARG A 44 7.89 14.48 12.98
CA ARG A 44 8.51 15.62 13.68
C ARG A 44 9.66 16.28 12.91
N GLY A 45 9.57 16.36 11.59
CA GLY A 45 10.60 16.93 10.72
C GLY A 45 11.47 15.87 10.05
N GLU A 46 11.49 14.64 10.56
CA GLU A 46 12.28 13.55 10.01
C GLU A 46 11.50 12.80 8.95
N LYS A 47 12.10 12.62 7.76
CA LYS A 47 11.50 11.85 6.68
C LYS A 47 11.82 10.37 6.86
N ALA A 48 10.79 9.53 6.77
CA ALA A 48 10.93 8.08 6.90
C ALA A 48 10.16 7.34 5.81
N LEU A 49 10.68 6.17 5.42
CA LEU A 49 9.99 5.18 4.61
C LEU A 49 9.30 4.18 5.53
N LEU A 50 7.97 4.12 5.48
CA LEU A 50 7.18 3.14 6.20
C LEU A 50 6.87 1.97 5.28
N LEU A 51 7.28 0.77 5.69
CA LEU A 51 6.96 -0.50 5.05
C LEU A 51 5.95 -1.26 5.90
N ASN A 52 4.81 -1.60 5.31
CA ASN A 52 3.86 -2.53 5.94
C ASN A 52 4.40 -3.95 5.79
N CYS A 53 4.69 -4.65 6.89
CA CYS A 53 5.21 -6.02 6.88
C CYS A 53 4.20 -7.04 6.35
N GLY A 54 2.91 -6.68 6.26
CA GLY A 54 1.86 -7.58 5.79
C GLY A 54 1.71 -8.80 6.69
N GLU A 55 1.26 -9.90 6.10
CA GLU A 55 1.02 -11.18 6.79
C GLU A 55 2.23 -12.11 6.80
N CYS A 56 3.44 -11.62 6.50
CA CYS A 56 4.61 -12.50 6.52
C CYS A 56 4.94 -13.00 7.94
N ASP A 57 5.51 -14.21 8.03
CA ASP A 57 5.93 -14.84 9.29
C ASP A 57 7.17 -14.18 9.92
N GLY A 58 7.75 -13.18 9.25
CA GLY A 58 8.93 -12.47 9.74
C GLY A 58 8.65 -11.62 10.99
N PRO A 59 9.61 -11.49 11.91
CA PRO A 59 9.43 -10.79 13.18
C PRO A 59 9.37 -9.26 13.06
N SER A 60 9.42 -8.70 11.85
CA SER A 60 9.58 -7.24 11.62
C SER A 60 10.91 -6.72 12.19
N ASP A 61 11.98 -7.52 12.07
CA ASP A 61 13.31 -7.23 12.59
C ASP A 61 14.34 -7.48 11.47
N VAL A 62 15.13 -6.46 11.13
CA VAL A 62 16.14 -6.52 10.06
C VAL A 62 17.27 -7.50 10.34
N SER A 63 17.46 -7.95 11.59
CA SER A 63 18.39 -9.03 11.91
C SER A 63 17.90 -10.41 11.44
N HIS A 64 16.61 -10.55 11.14
CA HIS A 64 16.04 -11.77 10.59
C HIS A 64 16.27 -11.84 9.07
N PRO A 65 16.83 -12.93 8.50
CA PRO A 65 17.19 -13.01 7.09
C PRO A 65 16.04 -12.72 6.12
N ASP A 66 14.82 -13.14 6.45
CA ASP A 66 13.65 -12.89 5.59
C ASP A 66 13.20 -11.42 5.60
N CYS A 67 13.31 -10.77 6.76
CA CYS A 67 13.02 -9.34 6.89
C CYS A 67 14.10 -8.51 6.20
N GLU A 68 15.38 -8.89 6.32
CA GLU A 68 16.48 -8.25 5.59
C GLU A 68 16.23 -8.27 4.08
N LYS A 69 15.91 -9.44 3.52
CA LYS A 69 15.61 -9.59 2.08
C LYS A 69 14.38 -8.78 1.67
N CYS A 70 13.31 -8.83 2.46
CA CYS A 70 12.08 -8.08 2.20
C CYS A 70 12.34 -6.57 2.16
N VAL A 71 13.04 -6.05 3.17
CA VAL A 71 13.42 -4.64 3.27
C VAL A 71 14.31 -4.25 2.11
N SER A 72 15.37 -5.02 1.83
CA SER A 72 16.29 -4.72 0.72
C SER A 72 15.56 -4.64 -0.63
N HIS A 73 14.64 -5.57 -0.89
CA HIS A 73 13.85 -5.57 -2.12
C HIS A 73 12.94 -4.34 -2.23
N ARG A 74 12.18 -4.04 -1.17
CA ARG A 74 11.17 -2.97 -1.18
C ARG A 74 11.77 -1.58 -1.11
N THR A 75 12.89 -1.42 -0.42
CA THR A 75 13.65 -0.17 -0.43
C THR A 75 14.14 0.15 -1.85
N LYS A 76 14.64 -0.84 -2.60
CA LYS A 76 15.03 -0.64 -4.01
C LYS A 76 13.86 -0.24 -4.91
N LEU A 77 12.68 -0.80 -4.68
CA LEU A 77 11.47 -0.37 -5.40
C LEU A 77 11.16 1.10 -5.10
N ALA A 78 11.16 1.48 -3.82
CA ALA A 78 10.94 2.87 -3.40
C ALA A 78 11.98 3.85 -3.95
N GLU A 79 13.26 3.47 -3.95
CA GLU A 79 14.35 4.23 -4.56
C GLU A 79 14.16 4.40 -6.07
N SER A 80 13.70 3.36 -6.77
CA SER A 80 13.51 3.41 -8.22
C SER A 80 12.38 4.35 -8.66
N GLU A 81 11.36 4.55 -7.82
CA GLU A 81 10.26 5.48 -8.08
C GLU A 81 10.67 6.93 -7.82
N ILE A 82 11.55 7.15 -6.83
CA ILE A 82 12.12 8.46 -6.54
C ILE A 82 13.32 8.69 -7.46
N ARG A 83 13.03 9.16 -8.66
CA ARG A 83 14.05 9.49 -9.68
C ARG A 83 15.04 10.59 -9.27
N SER A 84 14.87 11.26 -8.13
CA SER A 84 15.43 12.61 -7.93
C SER A 84 16.09 12.91 -6.59
N ASP A 85 15.94 12.10 -5.54
CA ASP A 85 16.49 12.45 -4.22
C ASP A 85 16.85 11.22 -3.35
N PRO A 86 18.14 10.82 -3.32
CA PRO A 86 18.62 9.74 -2.47
C PRO A 86 18.65 10.09 -0.97
N THR A 87 18.35 11.35 -0.58
CA THR A 87 18.22 11.79 0.82
C THR A 87 16.77 11.88 1.28
N MET A 88 15.84 11.34 0.48
CA MET A 88 14.41 11.50 0.72
C MET A 88 13.94 10.87 2.04
N TRP A 89 14.66 9.90 2.61
CA TRP A 89 14.42 9.42 3.97
C TRP A 89 15.73 9.02 4.65
N HIS A 90 15.76 9.20 5.98
CA HIS A 90 16.89 8.78 6.83
C HIS A 90 16.52 7.60 7.73
N HIS A 91 15.22 7.30 7.82
CA HIS A 91 14.70 6.25 8.68
C HIS A 91 13.81 5.30 7.88
N LEU A 92 13.83 4.04 8.29
CA LEU A 92 12.95 3.00 7.79
C LEU A 92 12.13 2.47 8.96
N ILE A 93 10.81 2.41 8.78
CA ILE A 93 9.87 1.96 9.80
C ILE A 93 9.18 0.70 9.30
N LEU A 94 9.33 -0.38 10.06
CA LEU A 94 8.59 -1.61 9.86
C LEU A 94 7.32 -1.56 10.70
N ALA A 95 6.17 -1.67 10.05
CA ALA A 95 4.87 -1.62 10.72
C ALA A 95 4.07 -2.88 10.42
N ARG A 96 3.43 -3.44 11.47
CA ARG A 96 2.42 -4.48 11.35
C ARG A 96 1.08 -3.89 11.78
N ILE A 97 0.12 -3.89 10.87
CA ILE A 97 -1.19 -3.26 11.09
C ILE A 97 -2.17 -4.32 11.55
N TYR A 98 -2.73 -4.13 12.75
CA TYR A 98 -3.81 -4.96 13.26
C TYR A 98 -5.13 -4.20 13.15
N THR A 99 -6.05 -4.74 12.35
CA THR A 99 -7.40 -4.18 12.26
C THR A 99 -8.23 -4.67 13.44
N LYS A 100 -8.68 -3.75 14.29
CA LYS A 100 -9.64 -4.06 15.34
C LYS A 100 -10.99 -4.37 14.68
N SER A 101 -11.51 -5.58 14.87
CA SER A 101 -12.90 -5.88 14.52
C SER A 101 -13.84 -5.08 15.42
N THR A 102 -14.60 -4.18 14.81
CA THR A 102 -15.79 -3.60 15.44
C THR A 102 -16.92 -4.61 15.28
N ASN A 103 -17.27 -5.29 16.37
CA ASN A 103 -18.56 -5.97 16.51
C ASN A 103 -19.69 -4.95 16.67
#